data_AF-A0A3B8QVB9-F1
#
_entry.id   AF-A0A3B8QVB9-F1
#
_cell.length_a   1.000
_cell.length_b   1.000
_cell.length_c   1.000
_cell.angle_alpha   90.00
_cell.angle_beta   90.00
_cell.angle_gamma   90.00
#
_symmetry.space_group_name_H-M   'P 1'
#
loop_
_entity.id
_entity.type
_entity.pdbx_description
1 polymer ?
#
loop_
_entity_poly.entity_id
_entity_poly.type
_entity_poly.pdbx_seq_one_letter_code
_entity_poly.pdbx_strand_id
1 'polypeptide(L)' 'MNDTFDEYLCGWLVLEDEVILVVGQNEIPEVYKSADLVIDMNGDLIMPGMINTHCHMPMTLFRGLGEDVDDRLFRYILPL' A
#
# COMPACT_ATOMS: atom_id res chain seq x y z
N MET A 1 10.64 -0.51 0.88
CA MET A 1 11.39 -1.56 0.16
C MET A 1 12.71 -1.75 0.90
N ASN A 2 13.28 -2.95 0.90
CA ASN A 2 14.58 -3.15 1.54
C ASN A 2 15.72 -2.67 0.64
N ASP A 3 16.93 -2.61 1.20
CA ASP A 3 18.08 -1.99 0.54
C ASP A 3 18.52 -2.72 -0.75
N THR A 4 18.18 -4.01 -0.86
CA THR A 4 18.55 -4.88 -1.98
C THR A 4 17.47 -5.01 -3.06
N PHE A 5 16.29 -4.41 -2.86
CA PHE A 5 15.14 -4.55 -3.77
C PHE A 5 14.77 -6.01 -4.00
N ASP A 6 14.61 -6.78 -2.92
CA ASP A 6 14.31 -8.20 -3.03
C ASP A 6 12.97 -8.46 -3.74
N GLU A 7 12.97 -9.45 -4.62
CA GLU A 7 11.79 -9.96 -5.33
C GLU A 7 11.62 -11.45 -5.03
N TYR A 8 10.40 -11.84 -4.69
CA TYR A 8 10.03 -13.23 -4.41
C TYR A 8 9.10 -13.72 -5.53
N LEU A 9 9.66 -14.35 -6.57
CA LEU A 9 8.88 -14.93 -7.65
C LEU A 9 8.11 -16.15 -7.13
N CYS A 10 6.81 -16.24 -7.46
CA CYS A 10 5.91 -17.22 -6.83
C CYS A 10 6.01 -17.15 -5.29
N GLY A 11 6.00 -15.90 -4.79
CA GLY A 11 6.19 -15.59 -3.38
C GLY A 11 4.97 -15.90 -2.53
N TRP A 12 5.24 -16.11 -1.24
CA TRP A 12 4.23 -16.26 -0.21
C TRP A 12 4.69 -15.54 1.06
N LEU A 13 3.75 -15.15 1.90
CA LEU A 13 4.03 -14.58 3.21
C LEU A 13 3.00 -15.07 4.22
N VAL A 14 3.42 -15.18 5.47
CA VAL A 14 2.56 -15.60 6.57
C VAL A 14 2.39 -14.43 7.53
N LEU A 15 1.14 -14.15 7.85
CA LEU A 15 0.74 -13.12 8.80
C LEU A 15 0.25 -13.78 10.07
N GLU A 16 0.58 -13.19 11.21
CA GLU A 16 -0.09 -13.40 12.48
C GLU A 16 -0.56 -12.03 12.97
N ASP A 17 -1.87 -11.85 13.10
CA ASP A 17 -2.50 -10.56 13.33
C ASP A 17 -2.01 -9.47 12.34
N GLU A 18 -1.33 -8.44 12.85
CA GLU A 18 -0.81 -7.30 12.06
C GLU A 18 0.68 -7.44 11.71
N VAL A 19 1.29 -8.60 12.01
CA VAL A 19 2.74 -8.82 11.90
C VAL A 19 3.05 -9.84 10.82
N ILE A 20 4.02 -9.51 9.96
CA ILE A 20 4.61 -10.47 9.02
C ILE A 20 5.55 -11.39 9.80
N LEU A 21 5.20 -12.67 9.90
CA LEU A 21 6.05 -13.68 10.54
C LEU A 21 7.21 -14.10 9.64
N VAL A 22 6.91 -14.35 8.37
CA VAL A 22 7.87 -14.86 7.40
C VAL A 22 7.45 -14.50 5.98
N VAL A 23 8.44 -14.30 5.12
CA VAL A 23 8.30 -14.18 3.67
C VAL A 23 9.14 -15.28 3.01
N GLY A 24 8.63 -15.83 1.92
CA GLY A 24 9.29 -16.92 1.21
C GLY A 24 8.91 -16.98 -0.26
N GLN A 25 9.51 -17.93 -0.97
CA GLN A 25 9.30 -18.16 -2.40
C GLN A 25 9.21 -19.65 -2.70
N ASN A 26 8.56 -19.98 -3.82
CA ASN A 26 8.33 -21.34 -4.28
C ASN A 26 7.44 -22.15 -3.33
N GLU A 27 7.89 -23.31 -2.85
CA GLU A 27 7.08 -24.18 -2.00
C GLU A 27 6.83 -23.58 -0.62
N ILE A 28 5.57 -23.64 -0.19
CA ILE A 28 5.15 -23.27 1.16
C ILE A 28 5.46 -24.45 2.10
N PRO A 29 6.21 -24.25 3.19
CA PRO A 29 6.41 -25.28 4.21
C PRO A 29 5.09 -25.81 4.78
N GLU A 30 5.02 -27.12 5.05
CA GLU A 30 3.80 -27.77 5.56
C GLU A 30 3.24 -27.11 6.83
N VAL A 31 4.11 -26.60 7.71
CA VAL A 31 3.71 -25.89 8.93
C VAL A 31 2.85 -24.66 8.67
N TYR A 32 2.99 -24.04 7.49
CA TYR A 32 2.23 -22.85 7.11
C TYR A 32 1.02 -23.16 6.21
N LYS A 33 0.93 -24.37 5.67
CA LYS A 33 -0.26 -24.80 4.89
C LYS A 33 -1.50 -25.00 5.77
N SER A 34 -1.31 -25.15 7.08
CA SER A 34 -2.39 -25.25 8.07
C SER A 34 -2.84 -23.90 8.65
N ALA A 35 -2.56 -22.78 7.98
CA ALA A 35 -3.04 -21.46 8.40
C ALA A 35 -4.58 -21.41 8.41
N ASP A 36 -5.16 -20.61 9.32
CA ASP A 36 -6.61 -20.47 9.45
C ASP A 36 -7.28 -19.92 8.18
N LEU A 37 -6.54 -19.10 7.42
CA LEU A 37 -6.97 -18.52 6.15
C LEU A 37 -5.83 -18.54 5.15
N VAL A 38 -6.08 -19.11 3.97
CA VAL A 38 -5.17 -19.08 2.83
C VAL A 38 -5.83 -18.31 1.70
N ILE A 39 -5.15 -17.30 1.19
CA ILE A 39 -5.64 -16.47 0.09
C ILE A 39 -4.65 -16.58 -1.08
N ASP A 40 -5.12 -17.07 -2.22
CA ASP A 40 -4.38 -17.06 -3.48
C ASP A 40 -4.56 -15.70 -4.15
N MET A 41 -3.44 -15.01 -4.41
CA MET A 41 -3.43 -13.71 -5.09
C MET A 41 -3.60 -13.82 -6.61
N ASN A 42 -3.69 -15.03 -7.16
CA ASN A 42 -3.95 -15.28 -8.59
C ASN A 42 -2.97 -14.54 -9.53
N GLY A 43 -1.70 -14.44 -9.12
CA GLY A 43 -0.64 -13.78 -9.87
C GLY A 43 -0.52 -12.27 -9.65
N ASP A 44 -1.30 -11.66 -8.75
CA ASP A 44 -1.14 -10.27 -8.37
C ASP A 44 0.18 -10.02 -7.61
N LEU A 45 0.63 -8.75 -7.64
CA LEU A 45 1.82 -8.30 -6.94
C LEU A 45 1.48 -7.87 -5.51
N ILE A 46 2.10 -8.53 -4.53
CA ILE A 46 2.14 -8.03 -3.15
C ILE A 46 3.37 -7.15 -2.99
N MET A 47 3.17 -5.94 -2.47
CA MET A 47 4.24 -5.01 -2.13
C MET A 47 3.92 -4.29 -0.81
N PRO A 48 4.93 -3.74 -0.12
CA PRO A 48 4.69 -2.86 1.02
C PRO A 48 3.77 -1.70 0.63
N GLY A 49 2.87 -1.31 1.54
CA GLY A 49 2.00 -0.16 1.34
C GLY A 49 2.81 1.12 1.11
N MET A 50 2.33 1.97 0.20
CA MET A 50 2.94 3.28 -0.02
C MET A 50 2.68 4.20 1.17
N ILE A 51 3.71 4.93 1.61
CA ILE A 51 3.59 5.92 2.69
C ILE A 51 3.40 7.30 2.09
N ASN A 52 2.24 7.90 2.32
CA ASN A 52 1.98 9.29 1.96
C ASN A 52 2.43 10.21 3.10
N THR A 53 3.58 10.88 2.94
CA THR A 53 4.19 11.71 3.98
C THR A 53 3.59 13.11 4.07
N HIS A 54 2.77 13.54 3.11
CA HIS A 54 2.19 14.87 3.10
C HIS A 54 0.90 14.92 2.29
N CYS A 55 -0.19 15.30 2.96
CA CYS A 55 -1.48 15.49 2.31
C CYS A 55 -2.27 16.61 3.01
N HIS A 56 -2.94 17.44 2.21
CA HIS A 56 -4.00 18.32 2.69
C HIS A 56 -5.35 17.63 2.53
N MET A 57 -5.69 16.74 3.47
CA MET A 57 -6.91 15.91 3.40
C MET A 57 -8.19 16.70 3.07
N PRO A 58 -8.47 17.86 3.71
CA PRO A 58 -9.68 18.64 3.42
C PRO A 58 -9.78 19.14 1.97
N MET A 59 -8.63 19.36 1.31
CA MET A 59 -8.59 19.88 -0.06
C MET A 59 -8.97 18.83 -1.12
N THR A 60 -9.17 17.57 -0.74
CA THR A 60 -9.51 16.48 -1.68
C THR A 60 -10.83 16.73 -2.40
N LEU A 61 -11.81 17.34 -1.72
CA LEU A 61 -13.10 17.69 -2.31
C LEU A 61 -12.99 18.70 -3.45
N PHE A 62 -11.90 19.46 -3.50
CA PHE A 62 -11.64 20.52 -4.48
C PHE A 62 -10.56 20.13 -5.49
N ARG A 63 -10.25 18.83 -5.62
CA ARG A 63 -9.26 18.33 -6.57
C ARG A 63 -9.66 18.74 -7.99
N GLY A 64 -8.79 19.49 -8.68
CA GLY A 64 -9.05 20.00 -10.03
C GLY A 64 -9.85 21.30 -10.08
N LEU A 65 -10.32 21.85 -8.96
CA LEU A 65 -11.00 23.13 -8.92
C LEU A 65 -9.99 24.28 -8.82
N GLY A 66 -10.08 25.23 -9.76
CA GLY A 66 -9.34 26.48 -9.72
C GLY A 66 -7.82 26.34 -9.92
N GLU A 67 -7.37 25.25 -10.56
CA GLU A 67 -5.94 24.98 -10.82
C GLU A 67 -5.26 26.09 -11.65
N ASP A 68 -6.01 26.75 -12.54
CA ASP A 68 -5.51 27.83 -13.40
C ASP A 68 -5.81 29.23 -12.84
N VAL A 69 -6.06 29.37 -11.53
CA VAL A 69 -6.38 30.65 -10.91
C VAL A 69 -5.26 31.14 -10.00
N ASP A 70 -4.77 32.35 -10.27
CA ASP A 70 -3.83 33.03 -9.38
C ASP A 70 -4.39 33.15 -7.96
N ASP A 71 -3.54 32.92 -6.98
CA ASP A 71 -3.87 33.03 -5.55
C ASP A 71 -5.02 32.11 -5.09
N ARG A 72 -5.05 30.90 -5.66
CA ARG A 72 -6.03 29.83 -5.38
C ARG A 72 -6.24 29.57 -3.89
N LEU A 73 -5.18 29.66 -3.09
CA LEU A 73 -5.23 29.42 -1.65
C LEU A 73 -6.22 30.37 -0.96
N PHE A 74 -6.06 31.67 -1.15
CA PHE A 74 -6.91 32.67 -0.49
C PHE A 74 -8.21 32.92 -1.22
N ARG A 75 -8.28 32.68 -2.53
CA ARG A 75 -9.50 32.89 -3.33
C ARG A 75 -10.51 31.76 -3.24
N TYR A 76 -10.06 30.52 -3.02
CA TYR A 76 -10.93 29.35 -3.04
C TYR A 76 -10.71 28.44 -1.84
N ILE A 77 -9.47 28.07 -1.54
CA ILE A 77 -9.24 27.00 -0.54
C ILE A 77 -9.56 27.43 0.89
N LEU A 78 -9.23 28.67 1.28
CA LEU A 78 -9.49 29.17 2.63
C LEU A 78 -10.92 29.73 2.86
N PRO A 79 -11.57 30.38 1.87
CA PRO A 79 -12.94 30.89 2.06
C PRO A 79 -14.04 29.82 1.99
N LEU A 80 -13.77 28.65 1.40
CA LEU A 80 -14.69 27.52 1.30
C LEU A 80 -14.58 26.59 2.51
#